data_AF-A0A8J5VDP8-F1
#
_entry.id   AF-A0A8J5VDP8-F1
#
_cell.length_a   1.000
_cell.length_b   1.000
_cell.length_c   1.000
_cell.angle_alpha   90.00
_cell.angle_beta   90.00
_cell.angle_gamma   90.00
#
_symmetry.space_group_name_H-M   'P 1'
#
loop_
_entity.id
_entity.type
_entity.pdbx_description
1 polymer ?
#
loop_
_entity_poly.entity_id
_entity_poly.type
_entity_poly.pdbx_seq_one_letter_code
_entity_poly.pdbx_strand_id
1 'polypeptide(L)'
;MAAAAASPFDCVLLDLDDTLYPGSAGIGLATKRNIDEFLMARCGVTAERASALRVELFRSYGSSLAGLIALGYDVHPDEYTGQHCAANSALLRARRLPYDRIAADTNLAGLLRSIPQRKVVSTHTHRKKSP
;
A
#
# COMPACT_ATOMS: atom_id res chain seq x y z
N MET A 1 -4.46 -44.87 -5.11
CA MET A 1 -3.95 -43.50 -4.90
C MET A 1 -4.60 -42.95 -3.64
N ALA A 2 -3.84 -42.65 -2.60
CA ALA A 2 -4.39 -42.01 -1.41
C ALA A 2 -4.97 -40.64 -1.82
N ALA A 3 -6.24 -40.39 -1.51
CA ALA A 3 -6.81 -39.06 -1.63
C ALA A 3 -5.94 -38.12 -0.80
N ALA A 4 -5.41 -37.05 -1.43
CA ALA A 4 -4.77 -35.99 -0.67
C ALA A 4 -5.76 -35.54 0.40
N ALA A 5 -5.37 -35.63 1.67
CA ALA A 5 -6.22 -35.21 2.77
C ALA A 5 -6.68 -33.78 2.47
N ALA A 6 -8.01 -33.58 2.43
CA ALA A 6 -8.57 -32.25 2.25
C ALA A 6 -7.99 -31.35 3.36
N SER A 7 -7.38 -30.23 2.95
CA SER A 7 -6.83 -29.26 3.88
C SER A 7 -7.89 -28.85 4.91
N PRO A 8 -7.53 -28.72 6.21
CA PRO A 8 -8.46 -28.27 7.24
C PRO A 8 -8.79 -26.76 7.13
N PHE A 9 -8.17 -26.05 6.18
CA PHE A 9 -8.36 -24.62 5.99
C PHE A 9 -9.34 -24.33 4.85
N ASP A 10 -10.33 -23.48 5.11
CA ASP A 10 -11.31 -23.03 4.12
C ASP A 10 -10.80 -21.91 3.22
N CYS A 11 -9.81 -21.14 3.69
CA CYS A 11 -9.29 -19.98 2.98
C CYS A 11 -7.80 -19.77 3.18
N VAL A 12 -7.20 -19.04 2.24
CA VAL A 12 -5.83 -18.51 2.33
C VAL A 12 -5.93 -16.99 2.34
N LEU A 13 -5.33 -16.39 3.36
CA LEU A 13 -5.15 -14.96 3.46
C LEU A 13 -3.86 -14.58 2.72
N LEU A 14 -3.94 -13.63 1.81
CA LEU A 14 -2.84 -13.16 0.99
C LEU A 14 -2.66 -11.67 1.21
N ASP A 15 -1.44 -11.26 1.56
CA ASP A 15 -1.08 -9.86 1.41
C ASP A 15 -0.98 -9.48 -0.08
N LEU A 16 -1.05 -8.19 -0.39
CA LEU A 16 -0.99 -7.68 -1.76
C LEU A 16 0.41 -7.16 -2.10
N ASP A 17 0.85 -6.14 -1.38
CA ASP A 17 2.04 -5.36 -1.72
C ASP A 17 3.31 -6.17 -1.47
N ASP A 18 4.21 -6.21 -2.45
CA ASP A 18 5.44 -7.01 -2.42
C ASP A 18 5.20 -8.54 -2.19
N THR A 19 3.95 -9.00 -2.35
CA THR A 19 3.53 -10.40 -2.19
C THR A 19 2.92 -10.96 -3.49
N LEU A 20 1.89 -10.31 -4.03
CA LEU A 20 1.23 -10.72 -5.28
C LEU A 20 1.82 -10.07 -6.53
N TYR A 21 2.84 -9.25 -6.34
CA TYR A 21 3.73 -8.75 -7.38
C TYR A 21 5.14 -8.60 -6.78
N PRO A 22 6.20 -8.68 -7.58
CA PRO A 22 7.55 -8.59 -7.04
C PRO A 22 7.86 -7.16 -6.57
N GLY A 23 8.58 -7.04 -5.45
CA GLY A 23 9.01 -5.73 -4.94
C GLY A 23 9.89 -4.93 -5.92
N SER A 24 10.48 -5.59 -6.92
CA SER A 24 11.19 -4.94 -8.03
C SER A 24 10.30 -4.06 -8.91
N ALA A 25 8.96 -4.18 -8.82
CA ALA A 25 8.02 -3.25 -9.43
C ALA A 25 8.21 -1.81 -8.90
N GLY A 26 8.80 -1.65 -7.71
CA GLY A 26 9.18 -0.35 -7.15
C GLY A 26 8.00 0.44 -6.55
N ILE A 27 6.84 -0.20 -6.39
CA ILE A 27 5.65 0.41 -5.78
C ILE A 27 5.96 0.85 -4.33
N GLY A 28 6.51 -0.05 -3.51
CA GLY A 28 6.84 0.28 -2.12
C GLY A 28 7.84 1.43 -1.98
N LEU A 29 8.83 1.52 -2.86
CA LEU A 29 9.80 2.63 -2.88
C LEU A 29 9.13 3.96 -3.27
N ALA A 30 8.31 3.95 -4.32
CA ALA A 30 7.56 5.13 -4.76
C ALA A 30 6.58 5.59 -3.67
N THR A 31 5.89 4.67 -2.99
CA THR A 31 5.01 4.97 -1.86
C THR A 31 5.77 5.63 -0.72
N LYS A 32 6.92 5.09 -0.31
CA LYS A 32 7.76 5.69 0.75
C LYS A 32 8.17 7.12 0.40
N ARG A 33 8.61 7.36 -0.84
CA ARG A 33 8.96 8.71 -1.32
C ARG A 33 7.77 9.67 -1.26
N ASN A 34 6.60 9.24 -1.73
CA ASN A 34 5.39 10.07 -1.71
C ASN A 34 4.95 10.44 -0.28
N ILE A 35 5.14 9.52 0.68
CA ILE A 35 4.87 9.77 2.10
C ILE A 35 5.91 10.75 2.67
N ASP A 36 7.19 10.57 2.34
CA ASP A 36 8.25 11.48 2.80
C ASP A 36 8.01 12.90 2.27
N GLU A 37 7.69 13.07 0.99
CA GLU A 37 7.31 14.36 0.39
C GLU A 37 6.07 14.98 1.07
N PHE A 38 5.09 14.16 1.44
CA PHE A 38 3.93 14.62 2.20
C PHE A 38 4.31 15.15 3.57
N LEU A 39 5.13 14.40 4.31
CA LEU A 39 5.56 14.77 5.66
C LEU A 39 6.43 16.04 5.62
N MET A 40 7.29 16.19 4.62
CA MET A 40 8.05 17.43 4.41
C MET A 40 7.10 18.62 4.21
N ALA A 41 6.12 18.49 3.32
CA ALA A 41 5.19 19.58 3.01
C ALA A 41 4.22 19.90 4.16
N ARG A 42 3.69 18.87 4.83
CA ARG A 42 2.67 19.02 5.87
C ARG A 42 3.27 19.38 7.23
N CYS A 43 4.45 18.84 7.56
CA CYS A 43 5.09 19.02 8.85
C CYS A 43 6.27 19.99 8.82
N GLY A 44 6.69 20.48 7.64
CA GLY A 44 7.79 21.44 7.51
C GLY A 44 9.17 20.87 7.89
N VAL A 45 9.38 19.57 7.72
CA VAL A 45 10.60 18.86 8.11
C VAL A 45 11.53 18.57 6.92
N THR A 46 12.82 18.32 7.20
CA THR A 46 13.78 17.91 6.16
C THR A 46 13.47 16.51 5.61
N ALA A 47 14.07 16.14 4.48
CA ALA A 47 13.89 14.81 3.89
C ALA A 47 14.35 13.67 4.84
N GLU A 48 15.46 13.88 5.56
CA GLU A 48 15.99 12.92 6.52
C GLU A 48 15.02 12.75 7.69
N ARG A 49 14.48 13.87 8.21
CA ARG A 49 13.51 13.82 9.29
C ARG A 49 12.17 13.25 8.84
N ALA A 50 11.73 13.51 7.60
CA ALA A 50 10.53 12.91 7.03
C ALA A 50 10.63 11.38 6.95
N SER A 51 11.76 10.85 6.45
CA SER A 51 12.01 9.41 6.38
C SER A 51 12.02 8.76 7.77
N ALA A 52 12.67 9.40 8.75
CA ALA A 52 12.65 8.94 10.14
C ALA A 52 11.23 8.96 10.74
N LEU A 53 10.50 10.08 10.55
CA LEU A 53 9.13 10.25 11.02
C LEU A 53 8.19 9.22 10.39
N ARG A 54 8.31 8.92 9.09
CA ARG A 54 7.53 7.85 8.43
C ARG A 54 7.72 6.53 9.15
N VAL A 55 8.96 6.16 9.49
CA VAL A 55 9.28 4.91 10.20
C VAL A 55 8.75 4.92 11.63
N GLU A 56 8.89 6.03 12.35
CA GLU A 56 8.35 6.21 13.70
C GLU A 56 6.83 6.03 13.71
N LEU A 57 6.12 6.77 12.85
CA LEU A 57 4.66 6.69 12.76
C LEU A 57 4.17 5.30 12.35
N PHE A 58 4.86 4.64 11.41
CA PHE A 58 4.51 3.28 11.01
C PHE A 58 4.69 2.28 12.16
N ARG A 59 5.80 2.35 12.91
CA ARG A 59 6.05 1.45 14.04
C ARG A 59 5.07 1.66 15.19
N SER A 60 4.69 2.90 15.46
CA SER A 60 3.81 3.24 16.58
C SER A 60 2.32 3.08 16.25
N TYR A 61 1.91 3.32 15.00
CA TYR A 61 0.49 3.44 14.64
C TYR A 61 0.07 2.60 13.42
N GLY A 62 0.97 1.81 12.84
CA GLY A 62 0.71 0.95 11.67
C GLY A 62 0.62 1.69 10.33
N SER A 63 0.57 3.03 10.31
CA SER A 63 0.72 3.84 9.10
C SER A 63 1.05 5.30 9.44
N SER A 64 1.64 6.03 8.50
CA SER A 64 1.91 7.47 8.70
C SER A 64 0.62 8.29 8.80
N LEU A 65 -0.44 7.92 8.06
CA LEU A 65 -1.75 8.59 8.18
C LEU A 65 -2.35 8.42 9.58
N ALA A 66 -2.41 7.18 10.09
CA ALA A 66 -2.94 6.91 11.42
C ALA A 66 -2.14 7.65 12.50
N GLY A 67 -0.81 7.68 12.37
CA GLY A 67 0.05 8.41 13.29
C GLY A 67 -0.17 9.93 13.25
N LEU A 68 -0.33 10.53 12.07
CA LEU A 68 -0.63 11.96 11.94
C LEU A 68 -1.97 12.30 12.62
N ILE A 69 -3.02 11.52 12.36
CA ILE A 69 -4.34 11.71 13.00
C ILE A 69 -4.23 11.56 14.51
N ALA A 70 -3.54 10.52 15.00
CA ALA A 70 -3.36 10.27 16.44
C ALA A 70 -2.59 11.39 17.15
N LEU A 71 -1.67 12.07 16.45
CA LEU A 71 -0.93 13.23 16.96
C LEU A 71 -1.71 14.55 16.83
N GLY A 72 -2.95 14.52 16.35
CA GLY A 72 -3.82 15.70 16.26
C GLY A 72 -3.66 16.52 14.97
N TYR A 73 -2.98 16.01 13.95
CA TYR A 73 -2.94 16.68 12.65
C TYR A 73 -4.29 16.54 11.95
N ASP A 74 -4.83 17.65 11.46
CA ASP A 74 -6.02 17.68 10.62
C ASP A 74 -5.64 17.23 9.20
N VAL A 75 -5.63 15.92 8.93
CA VAL A 75 -5.28 15.34 7.63
C VAL A 75 -6.41 14.45 7.16
N HIS A 76 -7.04 14.82 6.05
CA HIS A 76 -8.07 14.00 5.44
C HIS A 76 -7.45 12.82 4.66
N PRO A 77 -8.02 11.59 4.72
CA PRO A 77 -7.52 10.45 3.96
C PRO A 77 -7.39 10.73 2.46
N ASP A 78 -8.29 11.52 1.88
CA ASP A 78 -8.25 11.85 0.45
C ASP A 78 -7.14 12.83 0.08
N GLU A 79 -6.76 13.73 1.00
CA GLU A 79 -5.58 14.60 0.84
C GLU A 79 -4.30 13.76 0.92
N TYR A 80 -4.24 12.83 1.88
CA TYR A 80 -3.10 11.95 2.06
C TYR A 80 -2.88 11.00 0.87
N THR A 81 -3.96 10.38 0.37
CA THR A 81 -3.91 9.44 -0.75
C THR A 81 -3.93 10.10 -2.12
N GLY A 82 -4.34 11.37 -2.21
CA GLY A 82 -4.45 12.12 -3.46
C GLY A 82 -5.66 11.73 -4.32
N GLN A 83 -6.69 11.09 -3.77
CA GLN A 83 -7.88 10.64 -4.52
C GLN A 83 -8.87 11.77 -4.84
N HIS A 84 -9.00 12.78 -3.98
CA HIS A 84 -9.93 13.92 -4.18
C HIS A 84 -9.20 15.25 -4.24
N CYS A 85 -8.38 15.45 -5.26
CA CYS A 85 -7.66 16.71 -5.39
C CYS A 85 -8.13 17.53 -6.59
N ALA A 86 -8.82 18.62 -6.29
CA ALA A 86 -8.92 19.75 -7.19
C ALA A 86 -7.50 20.29 -7.48
N ALA A 87 -7.13 20.21 -8.76
CA ALA A 87 -6.01 20.74 -9.54
C ALA A 87 -4.94 21.74 -9.00
N ASN A 88 -4.99 22.24 -7.77
CA ASN A 88 -4.33 23.51 -7.41
C ASN A 88 -3.08 23.40 -6.52
N SER A 89 -2.57 22.20 -6.21
CA SER A 89 -1.30 22.06 -5.49
C SER A 89 -0.23 21.42 -6.38
N ALA A 90 0.85 22.17 -6.66
CA ALA A 90 2.01 21.70 -7.43
C ALA A 90 2.69 20.47 -6.81
N LEU A 91 2.49 20.21 -5.51
CA LEU A 91 2.96 19.02 -4.79
C LEU A 91 2.32 17.71 -5.29
N LEU A 92 1.22 17.78 -6.05
CA LEU A 92 0.41 16.60 -6.33
C LEU A 92 0.78 15.82 -7.60
N ARG A 93 1.54 16.42 -8.53
CA ARG A 93 1.92 15.78 -9.81
C ARG A 93 2.88 14.59 -9.62
N ALA A 94 3.59 14.51 -8.49
CA ALA A 94 4.63 13.50 -8.23
C ALA A 94 4.11 12.15 -7.67
N ARG A 95 2.82 12.06 -7.29
CA ARG A 95 2.27 10.92 -6.54
C ARG A 95 1.86 9.71 -7.38
N ARG A 96 2.21 9.63 -8.67
CA ARG A 96 1.92 8.44 -9.47
C ARG A 96 2.79 7.28 -9.01
N LEU A 97 2.12 6.18 -8.64
CA LEU A 97 2.78 4.90 -8.44
C LEU A 97 2.99 4.21 -9.79
N PRO A 98 4.12 3.51 -10.00
CA PRO A 98 4.47 2.91 -11.27
C PRO A 98 3.73 1.58 -11.50
N TYR A 99 2.39 1.63 -11.49
CA TYR A 99 1.53 0.46 -11.67
C TYR A 99 1.68 -0.19 -13.04
N ASP A 100 2.13 0.56 -14.04
CA ASP A 100 2.50 0.08 -15.38
C ASP A 100 3.60 -0.97 -15.36
N ARG A 101 4.41 -1.03 -14.27
CA ARG A 101 5.45 -2.05 -14.08
C ARG A 101 4.93 -3.38 -13.53
N ILE A 102 3.66 -3.44 -13.14
CA ILE A 102 3.03 -4.68 -12.69
C ILE A 102 2.56 -5.44 -13.93
N ALA A 103 3.38 -6.38 -14.38
CA ALA A 103 3.03 -7.27 -15.48
C ALA A 103 2.14 -8.43 -15.00
N ALA A 104 1.31 -8.95 -15.90
CA ALA A 104 0.56 -10.17 -15.63
C ALA A 104 1.52 -11.36 -15.46
N ASP A 105 1.38 -12.10 -14.36
CA ASP A 105 2.17 -13.30 -14.08
C ASP A 105 1.30 -14.56 -14.25
N THR A 106 1.52 -15.28 -15.35
CA THR A 106 0.79 -16.51 -15.66
C THR A 106 1.10 -17.66 -14.71
N ASN A 107 2.31 -17.69 -14.15
CA ASN A 107 2.73 -18.72 -13.20
C ASN A 107 2.06 -18.50 -11.85
N LEU A 108 2.07 -17.27 -11.33
CA LEU A 108 1.33 -16.90 -10.14
C LEU A 108 -0.18 -17.15 -10.31
N ALA A 109 -0.75 -16.77 -11.46
CA ALA A 109 -2.16 -17.06 -11.75
C ALA A 109 -2.45 -18.57 -11.77
N GLY A 110 -1.55 -19.38 -12.33
CA GLY A 110 -1.62 -20.84 -12.30
C GLY A 110 -1.60 -21.40 -10.88
N LEU A 111 -0.61 -20.97 -10.08
CA LEU A 111 -0.43 -21.37 -8.68
C LEU A 111 -1.66 -21.00 -7.82
N LEU A 112 -2.14 -19.76 -7.94
CA LEU A 112 -3.34 -19.35 -7.21
C LEU A 112 -4.55 -20.20 -7.64
N ARG A 113 -4.71 -20.53 -8.92
CA ARG A 113 -5.79 -21.42 -9.38
C ARG A 113 -5.66 -22.85 -8.84
N SER A 114 -4.45 -23.37 -8.64
CA SER A 114 -4.26 -24.73 -8.10
C SER A 114 -4.59 -24.84 -6.61
N ILE A 115 -4.67 -23.72 -5.88
CA ILE A 115 -5.10 -23.69 -4.47
C ILE A 115 -6.63 -23.78 -4.42
N PRO A 116 -7.24 -24.87 -3.92
CA PRO A 116 -8.69 -25.04 -3.94
C PRO A 116 -9.42 -24.14 -2.93
N GLN A 117 -8.71 -23.68 -1.89
CA GLN A 117 -9.26 -22.78 -0.88
C GLN A 117 -9.69 -21.43 -1.47
N ARG A 118 -10.60 -20.74 -0.77
CA ARG A 118 -10.93 -19.35 -1.08
C ARG A 118 -9.72 -18.46 -0.83
N LYS A 119 -9.41 -17.55 -1.77
CA LYS A 119 -8.34 -16.56 -1.61
C LYS A 119 -8.95 -15.27 -1.10
N VAL A 120 -8.40 -14.74 -0.02
CA VAL A 120 -8.82 -13.45 0.55
C VAL A 120 -7.60 -12.53 0.53
N VAL A 121 -7.69 -11.42 -0.19
CA VAL A 121 -6.65 -10.39 -0.14
C VAL A 121 -6.88 -9.53 1.11
N SER A 122 -5.86 -9.44 1.96
CA SER A 122 -5.83 -8.59 3.14
C SER A 122 -4.64 -7.66 3.04
N THR A 123 -4.90 -6.38 2.84
CA THR A 123 -3.89 -5.34 2.59
C THR A 123 -4.22 -4.11 3.42
N HIS A 124 -3.18 -3.34 3.77
CA HIS A 124 -3.33 -2.03 4.40
C HIS A 124 -3.74 -0.93 3.42
N THR A 125 -3.88 -1.25 2.13
CA THR A 125 -4.33 -0.30 1.11
C THR A 125 -5.84 -0.09 1.14
N HIS A 126 -6.27 1.09 0.68
CA HIS A 126 -7.68 1.42 0.54
C HIS A 126 -8.21 0.87 -0.79
N ARG A 127 -9.38 0.23 -0.74
CA ARG A 127 -10.08 -0.16 -1.97
C ARG A 127 -10.62 1.10 -2.65
N LYS A 128 -10.15 1.40 -3.86
CA LYS A 128 -10.79 2.40 -4.72
C LYS A 128 -12.22 1.95 -4.99
N LYS A 129 -13.20 2.75 -4.57
CA LYS A 129 -14.60 2.49 -4.93
C LYS A 129 -14.73 2.74 -6.44
N SER A 130 -15.28 1.78 -7.17
CA SER A 130 -15.73 2.05 -8.54
C SER A 130 -16.79 3.16 -8.48
N PRO A 131 -16.78 4.11 -9.42
CA PRO A 131 -17.83 5.11 -9.52
C PRO A 131 -19.21 4.47 -9.73
#